data_AF-A0AA37WHP8-F1
#
_entry.id   AF-A0AA37WHP8-F1
#
_cell.length_a   1.000
_cell.length_b   1.000
_cell.length_c   1.000
_cell.angle_alpha   90.00
_cell.angle_beta   90.00
_cell.angle_gamma   90.00
#
_symmetry.space_group_name_H-M   'P 1'
#
loop_
_entity.id
_entity.type
_entity.pdbx_description
1 polymer ?
#
loop_
_entity_poly.entity_id
_entity_poly.type
_entity_poly.pdbx_seq_one_letter_code
_entity_poly.pdbx_strand_id
1 'polypeptide(L)'
;MFFNSIKAQQVGINKIYPEHTLDVRSTNNVDPAGFNLSNQDKSKYVRLFSGSTTYPDPSIAWNPDYNFVFATYNDNTLAFTEYMRISSVGDVGIGVANPEAKLDILGGDWNLDAGNAGDFRIGNATYNFRIGIATGGGGAGITRMYANSNDLILGANDTPILKLKSNGELLAPLMTNNIIESGGNKSLITKEYADATYVLDEVKTKEIMIPAASFSTLGLNNYVIYEGIAYGSPLIAPVVLPVGSIITELSAYFYDSNNNNFSCTFNLKNINSNFISSFYTISTDNSTSGHKVITSTTNIQITSNFAYFLTVKDIDEGDVTGFNGLKGVKIKYIEN
;
A
#
# COMPACT_ATOMS: atom_id res chain seq x y z
N MET A 1 4.67 -49.66 -60.95
CA MET A 1 4.01 -48.85 -59.90
C MET A 1 2.63 -49.44 -59.71
N PHE A 2 2.34 -50.08 -58.57
CA PHE A 2 1.03 -50.70 -58.34
C PHE A 2 0.08 -49.65 -57.74
N PHE A 3 -0.70 -48.98 -58.59
CA PHE A 3 -1.85 -48.20 -58.14
C PHE A 3 -3.08 -49.12 -58.21
N ASN A 4 -3.68 -49.47 -57.07
CA ASN A 4 -4.95 -50.18 -57.05
C ASN A 4 -6.08 -49.19 -56.78
N SER A 5 -6.86 -48.86 -57.80
CA SER A 5 -8.12 -48.12 -57.69
C SER A 5 -9.28 -49.13 -57.74
N ILE A 6 -9.91 -49.41 -56.60
CA ILE A 6 -11.03 -50.38 -56.51
C ILE A 6 -12.38 -49.68 -56.22
N LYS A 7 -12.37 -48.36 -56.01
CA LYS A 7 -13.54 -47.48 -56.12
C LYS A 7 -13.12 -46.26 -56.94
N ALA A 8 -13.96 -45.84 -57.89
CA ALA A 8 -13.60 -44.98 -59.04
C ALA A 8 -12.94 -43.60 -58.75
N GLN A 9 -12.63 -43.28 -57.49
CA GLN A 9 -12.03 -42.02 -57.06
C GLN A 9 -11.02 -42.19 -55.90
N GLN A 10 -10.51 -43.38 -55.60
CA GLN A 10 -9.58 -43.62 -54.48
C GLN A 10 -8.24 -44.20 -54.94
N VAL A 11 -7.14 -43.73 -54.31
CA VAL A 11 -5.76 -44.18 -54.54
C VAL A 11 -5.18 -44.76 -53.25
N GLY A 12 -4.75 -46.02 -53.30
CA GLY A 12 -4.06 -46.70 -52.21
C GLY A 12 -2.59 -46.95 -52.49
N ILE A 13 -1.72 -46.63 -51.54
CA ILE A 13 -0.32 -47.06 -51.50
C ILE A 13 -0.16 -48.01 -50.33
N ASN A 14 0.20 -49.26 -50.62
CA ASN A 14 0.22 -50.38 -49.67
C ASN A 14 -1.14 -50.67 -48.99
N LYS A 15 -2.25 -50.30 -49.64
CA LYS A 15 -3.62 -50.57 -49.19
C LYS A 15 -4.51 -50.89 -50.39
N ILE A 16 -5.10 -52.09 -50.41
CA ILE A 16 -5.94 -52.58 -51.53
C ILE A 16 -7.36 -52.01 -51.48
N TYR A 17 -7.86 -51.69 -50.28
CA TYR A 17 -9.16 -51.06 -50.10
C TYR A 17 -8.98 -49.73 -49.34
N PRO A 18 -8.59 -48.65 -50.01
CA PRO A 18 -8.40 -47.35 -49.37
C PRO A 18 -9.63 -46.91 -48.58
N GLU A 19 -9.42 -46.45 -47.36
CA GLU A 19 -10.51 -45.89 -46.52
C GLU A 19 -10.73 -44.40 -46.81
N HIS A 20 -9.73 -43.75 -47.41
CA HIS A 20 -9.76 -42.35 -47.84
C HIS A 20 -9.42 -42.21 -49.33
N THR A 21 -9.68 -41.03 -49.91
CA THR A 21 -9.37 -40.71 -51.31
C THR A 21 -7.91 -40.96 -51.65
N LEU A 22 -7.00 -40.67 -50.72
CA LEU A 22 -5.60 -41.08 -50.77
C LEU A 22 -5.26 -41.77 -49.44
N ASP A 23 -4.93 -43.06 -49.49
CA ASP A 23 -4.57 -43.87 -48.33
C ASP A 23 -3.14 -44.40 -48.51
N VAL A 24 -2.20 -43.87 -47.73
CA VAL A 24 -0.77 -44.24 -47.76
C VAL A 24 -0.43 -44.94 -46.47
N ARG A 25 0.00 -46.21 -46.55
CA ARG A 25 0.39 -47.01 -45.40
C ARG A 25 1.81 -47.54 -45.52
N SER A 26 2.45 -47.76 -44.38
CA SER A 26 3.62 -48.62 -44.29
C SER A 26 3.19 -50.09 -44.43
N THR A 27 4.12 -50.94 -44.79
CA THR A 27 3.89 -52.38 -44.95
C THR A 27 3.95 -53.14 -43.61
N ASN A 28 4.46 -52.49 -42.56
CA ASN A 28 4.59 -53.03 -41.22
C ASN A 28 4.49 -51.88 -40.18
N ASN A 29 4.46 -52.21 -38.89
CA ASN A 29 4.38 -51.20 -37.81
C ASN A 29 5.74 -50.62 -37.39
N VAL A 30 6.84 -51.21 -37.85
CA VAL A 30 8.21 -50.77 -37.54
C VAL A 30 8.61 -49.56 -38.38
N ASP A 31 8.15 -49.54 -39.62
CA ASP A 31 8.37 -48.48 -40.59
C ASP A 31 7.19 -47.52 -40.62
N PRO A 32 7.45 -46.21 -40.77
CA PRO A 32 6.44 -45.18 -40.89
C PRO A 32 5.90 -45.12 -42.33
N ALA A 33 4.61 -44.82 -42.47
CA ALA A 33 4.08 -44.27 -43.71
C ALA A 33 4.56 -42.82 -43.85
N GLY A 34 4.99 -42.45 -45.06
CA GLY A 34 5.51 -41.12 -45.33
C GLY A 34 4.88 -40.52 -46.59
N PHE A 35 4.62 -39.21 -46.55
CA PHE A 35 4.30 -38.41 -47.73
C PHE A 35 5.31 -37.28 -47.83
N ASN A 36 6.05 -37.21 -48.94
CA ASN A 36 7.12 -36.24 -49.17
C ASN A 36 6.80 -35.38 -50.39
N LEU A 37 6.75 -34.06 -50.19
CA LEU A 37 6.76 -33.07 -51.26
C LEU A 37 8.14 -32.41 -51.26
N SER A 38 8.86 -32.50 -52.37
CA SER A 38 10.19 -31.90 -52.50
C SER A 38 10.46 -31.35 -53.89
N ASN A 39 11.39 -30.41 -53.97
CA ASN A 39 11.98 -30.00 -55.25
C ASN A 39 12.88 -31.10 -55.84
N GLN A 40 13.32 -30.92 -57.09
CA GLN A 40 14.01 -31.94 -57.88
C GLN A 40 15.30 -32.46 -57.24
N ASP A 41 16.09 -31.57 -56.66
CA ASP A 41 17.37 -31.85 -55.99
C ASP A 41 17.20 -32.28 -54.52
N LYS A 42 15.95 -32.31 -54.02
CA LYS A 42 15.58 -32.63 -52.62
C LYS A 42 16.10 -31.63 -51.59
N SER A 43 16.59 -30.47 -52.01
CA SER A 43 17.09 -29.43 -51.09
C SER A 43 15.98 -28.72 -50.31
N LYS A 44 14.73 -28.83 -50.73
CA LYS A 44 13.55 -28.30 -50.03
C LYS A 44 12.48 -29.37 -49.98
N TYR A 45 11.93 -29.60 -48.79
CA TYR A 45 10.87 -30.58 -48.62
C TYR A 45 9.93 -30.21 -47.47
N VAL A 46 8.71 -30.74 -47.56
CA VAL A 46 7.82 -30.96 -46.42
C VAL A 46 7.45 -32.43 -46.41
N ARG A 47 7.57 -33.07 -45.25
CA ARG A 47 7.26 -34.47 -45.03
C ARG A 47 6.19 -34.61 -43.97
N LEU A 48 5.25 -35.51 -44.22
CA LEU A 48 4.34 -36.03 -43.22
C LEU A 48 4.79 -37.44 -42.85
N PHE A 49 4.92 -37.70 -41.56
CA PHE A 49 5.42 -38.93 -40.99
C PHE A 49 4.35 -39.52 -40.07
N SER A 50 3.99 -40.78 -40.25
CA SER A 50 2.89 -41.39 -39.48
C SER A 50 3.26 -41.83 -38.06
N GLY A 51 4.54 -41.86 -37.72
CA GLY A 51 5.02 -42.63 -36.57
C GLY A 51 5.36 -44.07 -36.94
N SER A 52 6.20 -44.70 -36.14
CA SER A 52 6.74 -46.07 -36.29
C SER A 52 7.03 -46.64 -34.89
N THR A 53 7.32 -47.94 -34.74
CA THR A 53 7.69 -48.48 -33.40
C THR A 53 8.93 -47.84 -32.79
N THR A 54 9.86 -47.33 -33.62
CA THR A 54 11.11 -46.70 -33.15
C THR A 54 10.94 -45.20 -32.96
N TYR A 55 10.11 -44.57 -33.78
CA TYR A 55 9.77 -43.15 -33.69
C TYR A 55 8.24 -43.04 -33.65
N PRO A 56 7.61 -43.24 -32.49
CA PRO A 56 6.15 -43.37 -32.41
C PRO A 56 5.39 -42.10 -32.77
N ASP A 57 6.04 -40.95 -32.66
CA ASP A 57 5.37 -39.67 -32.80
C ASP A 57 5.20 -39.28 -34.28
N PRO A 58 3.96 -39.08 -34.76
CA PRO A 58 3.72 -38.52 -36.08
C PRO A 58 4.24 -37.08 -36.14
N SER A 59 4.74 -36.66 -37.29
CA SER A 59 5.34 -35.33 -37.43
C SER A 59 5.13 -34.72 -38.82
N ILE A 60 5.24 -33.40 -38.85
CA ILE A 60 5.50 -32.62 -40.06
C ILE A 60 6.94 -32.15 -39.98
N ALA A 61 7.75 -32.46 -40.97
CA ALA A 61 9.18 -32.11 -41.00
C ALA A 61 9.56 -31.38 -42.29
N TRP A 62 10.52 -30.49 -42.19
CA TRP A 62 11.05 -29.73 -43.33
C TRP A 62 12.59 -29.72 -43.30
N ASN A 63 13.22 -29.08 -44.28
CA ASN A 63 14.67 -28.89 -44.25
C ASN A 63 15.03 -27.88 -43.14
N PRO A 64 15.86 -28.25 -42.14
CA PRO A 64 16.22 -27.36 -41.04
C PRO A 64 16.94 -26.07 -41.45
N ASP A 65 17.55 -26.01 -42.63
CA ASP A 65 18.21 -24.80 -43.13
C ASP A 65 17.21 -23.68 -43.49
N TYR A 66 15.91 -23.99 -43.52
CA TYR A 66 14.85 -23.07 -43.92
C TYR A 66 13.75 -22.96 -42.87
N ASN A 67 13.00 -21.86 -42.95
CA ASN A 67 11.86 -21.61 -42.10
C ASN A 67 10.64 -22.41 -42.58
N PHE A 68 9.80 -22.84 -41.64
CA PHE A 68 8.46 -23.34 -41.93
C PHE A 68 7.45 -22.23 -41.68
N VAL A 69 6.59 -21.95 -42.65
CA VAL A 69 5.72 -20.76 -42.65
C VAL A 69 4.25 -21.15 -42.78
N PHE A 70 3.41 -20.47 -41.99
CA PHE A 70 1.97 -20.47 -42.13
C PHE A 70 1.57 -19.15 -42.81
N ALA A 71 0.98 -19.27 -43.99
CA ALA A 71 0.71 -18.15 -44.87
C ALA A 71 -0.59 -18.36 -45.64
N THR A 72 -1.18 -17.26 -46.11
CA THR A 72 -2.20 -17.30 -47.16
C THR A 72 -1.56 -17.01 -48.51
N TYR A 73 -2.13 -17.61 -49.54
CA TYR A 73 -1.80 -17.32 -50.93
C TYR A 73 -3.10 -17.02 -51.67
N ASN A 74 -3.18 -15.87 -52.32
CA ASN A 74 -4.32 -15.49 -53.13
C ASN A 74 -4.02 -15.74 -54.60
N ASP A 75 -4.66 -16.74 -55.21
CA ASP A 75 -4.41 -17.12 -56.61
C ASP A 75 -4.79 -16.04 -57.62
N ASN A 76 -5.75 -15.17 -57.30
CA ASN A 76 -6.18 -14.11 -58.21
C ASN A 76 -5.18 -12.95 -58.26
N THR A 77 -4.54 -12.64 -57.13
CA THR A 77 -3.58 -11.52 -57.01
C THR A 77 -2.13 -11.98 -56.93
N LEU A 78 -1.88 -13.29 -56.86
CA LEU A 78 -0.58 -13.91 -56.60
C LEU A 78 0.11 -13.37 -55.34
N ALA A 79 -0.69 -12.91 -54.37
CA ALA A 79 -0.18 -12.34 -53.12
C ALA A 79 0.06 -13.44 -52.09
N PHE A 80 1.28 -13.47 -51.54
CA PHE A 80 1.68 -14.31 -50.43
C PHE A 80 1.77 -13.47 -49.15
N THR A 81 1.03 -13.84 -48.11
CA THR A 81 1.03 -13.16 -46.81
C THR A 81 1.33 -14.15 -45.71
N GLU A 82 2.43 -13.94 -45.01
CA GLU A 82 2.84 -14.76 -43.87
C GLU A 82 2.23 -14.26 -42.56
N TYR A 83 1.83 -15.19 -41.69
CA TYR A 83 1.27 -14.89 -40.36
C TYR A 83 2.07 -15.51 -39.22
N MET A 84 2.69 -16.67 -39.42
CA MET A 84 3.50 -17.34 -38.41
C MET A 84 4.65 -18.09 -39.08
N ARG A 85 5.79 -18.17 -38.40
CA ARG A 85 6.91 -19.02 -38.81
C ARG A 85 7.52 -19.79 -37.65
N ILE A 86 8.15 -20.90 -37.99
CA ILE A 86 9.23 -21.51 -37.19
C ILE A 86 10.52 -21.26 -37.97
N SER A 87 11.45 -20.53 -37.36
CA SER A 87 12.73 -20.20 -37.99
C SER A 87 13.64 -21.43 -38.13
N SER A 88 14.67 -21.34 -38.95
CA SER A 88 15.69 -22.39 -39.11
C SER A 88 16.46 -22.70 -37.81
N VAL A 89 16.47 -21.78 -36.85
CA VAL A 89 17.04 -21.98 -35.51
C VAL A 89 16.01 -22.46 -34.47
N GLY A 90 14.77 -22.69 -34.89
CA GLY A 90 13.69 -23.25 -34.07
C GLY A 90 12.83 -22.24 -33.31
N ASP A 91 12.95 -20.95 -33.60
CA ASP A 91 12.21 -19.88 -32.91
C ASP A 91 10.89 -19.59 -33.62
N VAL A 92 9.82 -19.32 -32.84
CA VAL A 92 8.48 -19.09 -33.38
C VAL A 92 8.19 -17.60 -33.49
N GLY A 93 7.83 -17.14 -34.68
CA GLY A 93 7.34 -15.78 -34.91
C GLY A 93 5.84 -15.78 -35.19
N ILE A 94 5.09 -14.88 -34.57
CA ILE A 94 3.69 -14.57 -34.94
C ILE A 94 3.64 -13.12 -35.39
N GLY A 95 3.45 -12.90 -36.69
CA GLY A 95 3.58 -11.60 -37.33
C GLY A 95 5.03 -11.09 -37.44
N VAL A 96 6.01 -11.84 -36.94
CA VAL A 96 7.44 -11.46 -36.93
C VAL A 96 8.24 -12.29 -37.92
N ALA A 97 8.89 -11.62 -38.88
CA ALA A 97 9.69 -12.30 -39.90
C ALA A 97 11.07 -12.75 -39.37
N ASN A 98 11.65 -12.07 -38.40
CA ASN A 98 12.93 -12.45 -37.80
C ASN A 98 12.76 -12.51 -36.28
N PRO A 99 12.27 -13.65 -35.72
CA PRO A 99 12.05 -13.78 -34.29
C PRO A 99 13.35 -13.57 -33.53
N GLU A 100 13.33 -12.70 -32.52
CA GLU A 100 14.49 -12.42 -31.65
C GLU A 100 14.41 -13.18 -30.31
N ALA A 101 13.32 -13.93 -30.10
CA ALA A 101 13.07 -14.77 -28.94
C ALA A 101 12.45 -16.12 -29.34
N LYS A 102 12.44 -17.10 -28.41
CA LYS A 102 11.86 -18.44 -28.65
C LYS A 102 10.40 -18.39 -29.13
N LEU A 103 9.64 -17.44 -28.61
CA LEU A 103 8.34 -17.04 -29.12
C LEU A 103 8.34 -15.52 -29.20
N ASP A 104 8.21 -14.98 -30.41
CA ASP A 104 8.19 -13.55 -30.68
C ASP A 104 6.86 -13.19 -31.35
N ILE A 105 6.10 -12.32 -30.68
CA ILE A 105 4.76 -11.91 -31.13
C ILE A 105 4.85 -10.43 -31.47
N LEU A 106 4.51 -10.09 -32.71
CA LEU A 106 4.51 -8.70 -33.16
C LEU A 106 3.49 -7.91 -32.34
N GLY A 107 3.98 -6.94 -31.57
CA GLY A 107 3.13 -6.05 -30.80
C GLY A 107 2.49 -4.94 -31.65
N GLY A 108 1.69 -4.10 -31.00
CA GLY A 108 1.07 -2.91 -31.61
C GLY A 108 -0.38 -2.71 -31.22
N ASP A 109 -1.04 -3.74 -30.68
CA ASP A 109 -2.36 -3.67 -30.08
C ASP A 109 -2.25 -3.49 -28.55
N TRP A 110 -1.77 -2.31 -28.17
CA TRP A 110 -1.48 -1.95 -26.78
C TRP A 110 -2.71 -1.50 -25.97
N ASN A 111 -3.78 -1.11 -26.66
CA ASN A 111 -4.99 -0.60 -26.03
C ASN A 111 -5.84 -1.76 -25.54
N LEU A 112 -6.00 -1.92 -24.23
CA LEU A 112 -6.83 -2.98 -23.64
C LEU A 112 -8.20 -2.48 -23.17
N ASP A 113 -8.54 -1.22 -23.44
CA ASP A 113 -9.81 -0.62 -23.05
C ASP A 113 -10.97 -1.25 -23.83
N ALA A 114 -12.18 -1.10 -23.30
CA ALA A 114 -13.43 -1.59 -23.90
C ALA A 114 -13.42 -3.09 -24.34
N GLY A 115 -12.59 -3.92 -23.70
CA GLY A 115 -12.53 -5.35 -23.99
C GLY A 115 -11.68 -5.74 -25.20
N ASN A 116 -10.86 -4.82 -25.76
CA ASN A 116 -9.96 -5.11 -26.87
C ASN A 116 -8.99 -6.27 -26.53
N ALA A 117 -8.72 -7.17 -27.46
CA ALA A 117 -7.98 -8.40 -27.20
C ALA A 117 -6.51 -8.16 -26.81
N GLY A 118 -5.89 -7.10 -27.36
CA GLY A 118 -4.46 -6.85 -27.21
C GLY A 118 -3.59 -7.81 -28.01
N ASP A 119 -2.28 -7.71 -27.82
CA ASP A 119 -1.29 -8.54 -28.52
C ASP A 119 -1.35 -10.02 -28.10
N PHE A 120 -1.62 -10.31 -26.83
CA PHE A 120 -1.72 -11.67 -26.32
C PHE A 120 -2.95 -11.84 -25.43
N ARG A 121 -3.73 -12.90 -25.69
CA ARG A 121 -4.98 -13.21 -24.99
C ARG A 121 -5.08 -14.69 -24.65
N ILE A 122 -5.40 -14.99 -23.40
CA ILE A 122 -5.76 -16.34 -22.93
C ILE A 122 -7.19 -16.31 -22.38
N GLY A 123 -8.04 -17.27 -22.76
CA GLY A 123 -9.41 -17.40 -22.28
C GLY A 123 -10.44 -17.27 -23.40
N ASN A 124 -11.60 -16.67 -23.10
CA ASN A 124 -12.68 -16.46 -24.06
C ASN A 124 -13.10 -14.99 -24.16
N ALA A 125 -14.10 -14.69 -24.98
CA ALA A 125 -14.68 -13.35 -25.22
C ALA A 125 -14.87 -12.53 -23.92
N THR A 126 -15.35 -13.19 -22.87
CA THR A 126 -15.77 -12.57 -21.61
C THR A 126 -14.70 -12.66 -20.53
N TYR A 127 -14.10 -13.84 -20.33
CA TYR A 127 -13.13 -14.11 -19.27
C TYR A 127 -11.77 -14.37 -19.89
N ASN A 128 -10.87 -13.39 -19.76
CA ASN A 128 -9.56 -13.48 -20.38
C ASN A 128 -8.52 -12.68 -19.62
N PHE A 129 -7.29 -13.14 -19.77
CA PHE A 129 -6.09 -12.39 -19.47
C PHE A 129 -5.55 -11.82 -20.77
N ARG A 130 -5.18 -10.53 -20.76
CA ARG A 130 -4.71 -9.79 -21.93
C ARG A 130 -3.43 -9.04 -21.63
N ILE A 131 -2.53 -9.00 -22.60
CA ILE A 131 -1.32 -8.19 -22.60
C ILE A 131 -1.30 -7.36 -23.89
N GLY A 132 -0.92 -6.08 -23.77
CA GLY A 132 -0.68 -5.21 -24.92
C GLY A 132 0.53 -4.30 -24.67
N ILE A 133 1.37 -4.10 -25.69
CA ILE A 133 2.61 -3.33 -25.62
C ILE A 133 2.63 -2.26 -26.71
N ALA A 134 2.81 -0.99 -26.31
CA ALA A 134 2.91 0.11 -27.26
C ALA A 134 4.26 0.10 -27.98
N THR A 135 4.25 0.04 -29.31
CA THR A 135 5.47 -0.02 -30.14
C THR A 135 5.89 1.33 -30.72
N GLY A 136 5.12 2.40 -30.48
CA GLY A 136 5.41 3.74 -30.98
C GLY A 136 4.63 4.84 -30.27
N GLY A 137 4.90 6.10 -30.65
CA GLY A 137 4.29 7.29 -30.04
C GLY A 137 4.82 7.62 -28.64
N GLY A 138 4.20 8.60 -27.96
CA GLY A 138 4.64 9.07 -26.63
C GLY A 138 4.52 8.06 -25.50
N GLY A 139 3.88 6.91 -25.75
CA GLY A 139 3.72 5.80 -24.80
C GLY A 139 4.48 4.53 -25.17
N ALA A 140 5.43 4.59 -26.13
CA ALA A 140 6.20 3.42 -26.53
C ALA A 140 6.87 2.74 -25.32
N GLY A 141 6.78 1.41 -25.27
CA GLY A 141 7.28 0.58 -24.17
C GLY A 141 6.32 0.43 -22.99
N ILE A 142 5.18 1.13 -22.96
CA ILE A 142 4.15 0.87 -21.95
C ILE A 142 3.54 -0.52 -22.19
N THR A 143 3.63 -1.37 -21.16
CA THR A 143 2.95 -2.67 -21.10
C THR A 143 1.69 -2.56 -20.27
N ARG A 144 0.58 -3.07 -20.79
CA ARG A 144 -0.67 -3.25 -20.06
C ARG A 144 -0.97 -4.72 -19.86
N MET A 145 -1.51 -5.05 -18.69
CA MET A 145 -1.90 -6.41 -18.34
C MET A 145 -3.25 -6.38 -17.63
N TYR A 146 -4.32 -6.81 -18.30
CA TYR A 146 -5.69 -6.76 -17.76
C TYR A 146 -6.25 -8.17 -17.59
N ALA A 147 -6.97 -8.39 -16.48
CA ALA A 147 -7.96 -9.45 -16.39
C ALA A 147 -9.33 -8.84 -16.77
N ASN A 148 -10.07 -9.50 -17.66
CA ASN A 148 -11.41 -9.06 -18.04
C ASN A 148 -12.45 -9.67 -17.09
N SER A 149 -13.17 -8.81 -16.37
CA SER A 149 -14.27 -9.15 -15.44
C SER A 149 -13.88 -9.92 -14.17
N ASN A 150 -12.58 -10.06 -13.86
CA ASN A 150 -12.08 -10.74 -12.66
C ASN A 150 -10.83 -10.04 -12.11
N ASP A 151 -10.35 -10.55 -11.00
CA ASP A 151 -9.16 -10.05 -10.32
C ASP A 151 -7.87 -10.48 -11.06
N LEU A 152 -6.85 -9.62 -11.05
CA LEU A 152 -5.50 -9.99 -11.47
C LEU A 152 -4.73 -10.51 -10.25
N ILE A 153 -4.28 -11.77 -10.29
CA ILE A 153 -3.70 -12.46 -9.14
C ILE A 153 -2.26 -12.89 -9.46
N LEU A 154 -1.33 -12.58 -8.56
CA LEU A 154 -0.01 -13.20 -8.46
C LEU A 154 0.00 -14.09 -7.21
N GLY A 155 0.24 -15.39 -7.37
CA GLY A 155 0.12 -16.36 -6.28
C GLY A 155 1.03 -17.56 -6.44
N ALA A 156 1.13 -18.37 -5.39
CA ALA A 156 1.87 -19.63 -5.36
C ALA A 156 1.11 -20.66 -4.53
N ASN A 157 1.18 -21.95 -4.89
CA ASN A 157 0.51 -23.06 -4.19
C ASN A 157 -0.97 -22.73 -3.88
N ASP A 158 -1.72 -22.32 -4.90
CA ASP A 158 -3.15 -21.95 -4.81
C ASP A 158 -3.46 -20.77 -3.87
N THR A 159 -2.45 -20.01 -3.43
CA THR A 159 -2.61 -18.87 -2.52
C THR A 159 -2.26 -17.55 -3.22
N PRO A 160 -3.17 -16.55 -3.22
CA PRO A 160 -2.85 -15.22 -3.73
C PRO A 160 -1.85 -14.51 -2.81
N ILE A 161 -0.73 -14.07 -3.38
CA ILE A 161 0.29 -13.24 -2.71
C ILE A 161 -0.03 -11.76 -2.91
N LEU A 162 -0.34 -11.37 -4.16
CA LEU A 162 -0.80 -10.05 -4.54
C LEU A 162 -2.01 -10.19 -5.44
N LYS A 163 -3.02 -9.35 -5.24
CA LYS A 163 -4.26 -9.41 -5.97
C LYS A 163 -4.80 -8.01 -6.23
N LEU A 164 -4.91 -7.61 -7.48
CA LEU A 164 -5.68 -6.44 -7.87
C LEU A 164 -7.12 -6.88 -8.14
N LYS A 165 -8.03 -6.48 -7.26
CA LYS A 165 -9.44 -6.80 -7.40
C LYS A 165 -10.08 -6.00 -8.54
N SER A 166 -11.15 -6.53 -9.11
CA SER A 166 -11.95 -5.87 -10.15
C SER A 166 -12.54 -4.51 -9.73
N ASN A 167 -12.69 -4.26 -8.43
CA ASN A 167 -13.10 -2.96 -7.88
C ASN A 167 -11.93 -1.96 -7.71
N GLY A 168 -10.71 -2.32 -8.14
CA GLY A 168 -9.50 -1.49 -8.04
C GLY A 168 -8.74 -1.64 -6.72
N GLU A 169 -9.24 -2.43 -5.76
CA GLU A 169 -8.56 -2.65 -4.49
C GLU A 169 -7.35 -3.57 -4.66
N LEU A 170 -6.18 -3.15 -4.16
CA LEU A 170 -4.99 -4.01 -4.09
C LEU A 170 -4.96 -4.76 -2.76
N LEU A 171 -4.93 -6.08 -2.81
CA LEU A 171 -4.87 -6.97 -1.66
C LEU A 171 -3.55 -7.74 -1.64
N ALA A 172 -2.85 -7.73 -0.51
CA ALA A 172 -1.63 -8.52 -0.26
C ALA A 172 -1.84 -9.39 1.00
N PRO A 173 -2.56 -10.52 0.90
CA PRO A 173 -3.10 -11.25 2.07
C PRO A 173 -2.04 -11.76 3.04
N LEU A 174 -0.81 -11.97 2.56
CA LEU A 174 0.30 -12.49 3.37
C LEU A 174 1.16 -11.39 4.00
N MET A 175 0.87 -10.11 3.73
CA MET A 175 1.60 -8.98 4.32
C MET A 175 1.09 -8.72 5.75
N THR A 176 1.78 -9.30 6.73
CA THR A 176 1.49 -9.09 8.17
C THR A 176 2.30 -7.91 8.73
N ASN A 177 1.88 -7.36 9.89
CA ASN A 177 2.65 -6.32 10.60
C ASN A 177 4.10 -6.76 10.90
N ASN A 178 4.32 -8.02 11.26
CA ASN A 178 5.66 -8.57 11.48
C ASN A 178 6.55 -8.49 10.22
N ILE A 179 5.96 -8.74 9.04
CA ILE A 179 6.67 -8.63 7.75
C ILE A 179 6.93 -7.16 7.41
N ILE A 180 5.99 -6.26 7.73
CA ILE A 180 6.14 -4.82 7.52
C ILE A 180 7.27 -4.25 8.39
N GLU A 181 7.29 -4.60 9.68
CA GLU A 181 8.28 -4.14 10.65
C GLU A 181 9.70 -4.64 10.33
N SER A 182 9.83 -5.91 9.94
CA SER A 182 11.12 -6.46 9.50
C SER A 182 11.61 -5.88 8.16
N GLY A 183 10.72 -5.31 7.35
CA GLY A 183 11.04 -4.61 6.11
C GLY A 183 11.64 -3.21 6.28
N GLY A 184 11.56 -2.62 7.48
CA GLY A 184 12.12 -1.31 7.80
C GLY A 184 11.65 -0.20 6.85
N ASN A 185 12.55 0.72 6.48
CA ASN A 185 12.24 1.93 5.69
C ASN A 185 11.76 1.69 4.25
N LYS A 186 11.67 0.43 3.80
CA LYS A 186 11.23 0.07 2.44
C LYS A 186 9.79 -0.47 2.39
N SER A 187 9.14 -0.60 3.53
CA SER A 187 7.81 -1.20 3.61
C SER A 187 6.71 -0.18 3.29
N LEU A 188 5.82 -0.50 2.34
CA LEU A 188 4.57 0.24 2.17
C LEU A 188 3.71 -0.01 3.42
N ILE A 189 3.36 1.05 4.14
CA ILE A 189 2.51 0.96 5.32
C ILE A 189 1.09 0.56 4.89
N THR A 190 0.58 -0.58 5.37
CA THR A 190 -0.83 -0.93 5.17
C THR A 190 -1.73 0.01 5.97
N LYS A 191 -2.96 0.25 5.51
CA LYS A 191 -3.96 1.00 6.28
C LYS A 191 -4.15 0.41 7.68
N GLU A 192 -4.13 -0.92 7.81
CA GLU A 192 -4.22 -1.61 9.09
C GLU A 192 -3.07 -1.26 10.05
N TYR A 193 -1.83 -1.25 9.57
CA TYR A 193 -0.68 -0.82 10.38
C TYR A 193 -0.78 0.66 10.76
N ALA A 194 -1.18 1.52 9.81
CA ALA A 194 -1.39 2.95 10.08
C ALA A 194 -2.49 3.16 11.12
N ASP A 195 -3.64 2.51 10.99
CA ASP A 195 -4.77 2.65 11.91
C ASP A 195 -4.45 2.08 13.31
N ALA A 196 -3.65 1.01 13.39
CA ALA A 196 -3.22 0.43 14.66
C ALA A 196 -2.15 1.29 15.38
N THR A 197 -1.33 2.02 14.62
CA THR A 197 -0.18 2.77 15.16
C THR A 197 -0.49 4.26 15.35
N TYR A 198 -1.36 4.83 14.52
CA TYR A 198 -1.73 6.23 14.52
C TYR A 198 -3.22 6.38 14.80
N VAL A 199 -3.56 6.66 16.05
CA VAL A 199 -4.91 7.09 16.44
C VAL A 199 -5.00 8.60 16.17
N LEU A 200 -5.73 8.97 15.12
CA LEU A 200 -6.16 10.35 14.91
C LEU A 200 -7.05 10.73 16.12
N ASP A 201 -6.79 11.88 16.74
CA ASP A 201 -7.59 12.42 17.86
C ASP A 201 -7.45 11.69 19.22
N GLU A 202 -6.31 11.06 19.50
CA GLU A 202 -6.02 10.61 20.86
C GLU A 202 -6.04 11.80 21.84
N VAL A 203 -6.92 11.72 22.84
CA VAL A 203 -7.07 12.72 23.90
C VAL A 203 -5.82 12.71 24.78
N LYS A 204 -4.85 13.58 24.48
CA LYS A 204 -3.58 13.65 25.21
C LYS A 204 -3.72 14.51 26.45
N THR A 205 -3.36 13.92 27.60
CA THR A 205 -3.13 14.70 28.83
C THR A 205 -1.89 15.57 28.62
N LYS A 206 -2.04 16.88 28.83
CA LYS A 206 -0.97 17.87 28.80
C LYS A 206 -0.69 18.37 30.21
N GLU A 207 0.54 18.81 30.45
CA GLU A 207 0.96 19.35 31.74
C GLU A 207 1.56 20.75 31.59
N ILE A 208 1.13 21.68 32.43
CA ILE A 208 1.74 23.01 32.60
C ILE A 208 2.40 23.04 33.97
N MET A 209 3.70 23.31 34.00
CA MET A 209 4.45 23.57 35.23
C MET A 209 4.78 25.07 35.30
N ILE A 210 4.25 25.75 36.31
CA ILE A 210 4.49 27.17 36.54
C ILE A 210 5.44 27.28 37.74
N PRO A 211 6.74 27.55 37.53
CA PRO A 211 7.67 27.71 38.63
C PRO A 211 7.33 28.97 39.45
N ALA A 212 7.68 28.99 40.73
CA ALA A 212 7.43 30.14 41.60
C ALA A 212 7.98 31.46 41.04
N ALA A 213 9.10 31.40 40.31
CA ALA A 213 9.71 32.57 39.68
C ALA A 213 8.84 33.25 38.61
N SER A 214 7.82 32.56 38.09
CA SER A 214 6.86 33.11 37.14
C SER A 214 5.71 33.88 37.83
N PHE A 215 5.63 33.85 39.16
CA PHE A 215 4.62 34.58 39.91
C PHE A 215 5.10 36.00 40.24
N SER A 216 4.18 36.96 40.16
CA SER A 216 4.42 38.37 40.44
C SER A 216 3.40 38.92 41.42
N THR A 217 3.78 39.87 42.28
CA THR A 217 2.83 40.62 43.11
C THR A 217 2.37 41.90 42.43
N LEU A 218 1.28 42.48 42.92
CA LEU A 218 0.71 43.74 42.42
C LEU A 218 1.49 45.00 42.85
N GLY A 219 2.75 44.89 43.32
CA GLY A 219 3.58 46.00 43.78
C GLY A 219 5.10 45.70 43.69
N LEU A 220 5.91 46.74 43.62
CA LEU A 220 7.32 46.78 43.13
C LEU A 220 8.41 46.01 43.93
N ASN A 221 8.11 44.95 44.68
CA ASN A 221 9.14 44.19 45.43
C ASN A 221 8.98 42.67 45.33
N ASN A 222 9.04 42.11 44.12
CA ASN A 222 9.14 40.65 43.94
C ASN A 222 10.61 40.22 44.05
N TYR A 223 10.93 39.35 45.00
CA TYR A 223 12.22 38.66 45.05
C TYR A 223 12.00 37.15 45.12
N VAL A 224 12.62 36.43 44.19
CA VAL A 224 12.75 34.97 44.23
C VAL A 224 14.12 34.69 44.85
N ILE A 225 14.16 33.99 45.98
CA ILE A 225 15.43 33.69 46.66
C ILE A 225 16.10 32.44 46.07
N TYR A 226 17.35 32.18 46.46
CA TYR A 226 18.24 31.11 45.97
C TYR A 226 17.62 29.69 45.99
N GLU A 227 16.52 29.48 46.72
CA GLU A 227 15.81 28.20 46.77
C GLU A 227 14.55 28.11 45.88
N GLY A 228 14.30 29.11 45.02
CA GLY A 228 13.12 29.11 44.14
C GLY A 228 11.80 29.30 44.88
N ILE A 229 11.82 30.04 46.00
CA ILE A 229 10.63 30.44 46.76
C ILE A 229 10.28 31.88 46.38
N ALA A 230 9.02 32.13 46.03
CA ALA A 230 8.50 33.47 45.77
C ALA A 230 7.74 34.03 46.98
N TYR A 231 7.91 35.34 47.23
CA TYR A 231 7.32 36.08 48.36
C TYR A 231 6.51 37.30 47.92
N GLY A 232 5.58 37.71 48.78
CA GLY A 232 4.75 38.92 48.67
C GLY A 232 3.28 38.65 48.41
N SER A 233 2.49 39.72 48.22
CA SER A 233 1.03 39.63 48.35
C SER A 233 0.22 40.41 47.32
N PRO A 234 -0.76 39.77 46.67
CA PRO A 234 -0.85 38.32 46.41
C PRO A 234 0.07 37.91 45.25
N LEU A 235 0.53 36.66 45.22
CA LEU A 235 1.32 36.13 44.09
C LEU A 235 0.41 35.74 42.94
N ILE A 236 0.70 36.24 41.73
CA ILE A 236 -0.12 36.07 40.54
C ILE A 236 0.70 35.54 39.37
N ALA A 237 0.18 34.51 38.69
CA ALA A 237 0.72 34.03 37.42
C ALA A 237 -0.40 33.82 36.38
N PRO A 238 -0.25 34.32 35.15
CA PRO A 238 -1.20 34.05 34.08
C PRO A 238 -1.16 32.57 33.68
N VAL A 239 -2.31 32.04 33.28
CA VAL A 239 -2.44 30.69 32.74
C VAL A 239 -3.18 30.76 31.41
N VAL A 240 -2.62 30.13 30.38
CA VAL A 240 -3.26 30.04 29.06
C VAL A 240 -3.71 28.61 28.86
N LEU A 241 -5.02 28.41 28.73
CA LEU A 241 -5.64 27.12 28.42
C LEU A 241 -6.66 27.33 27.29
N PRO A 242 -6.72 26.44 26.29
CA PRO A 242 -7.73 26.50 25.24
C PRO A 242 -9.16 26.38 25.80
N VAL A 243 -10.11 27.10 25.20
CA VAL A 243 -11.54 26.95 25.52
C VAL A 243 -11.98 25.52 25.20
N GLY A 244 -12.73 24.90 26.11
CA GLY A 244 -13.14 23.49 26.02
C GLY A 244 -12.19 22.52 26.73
N SER A 245 -11.04 23.00 27.23
CA SER A 245 -10.12 22.17 28.01
C SER A 245 -10.69 21.79 29.38
N ILE A 246 -10.31 20.61 29.86
CA ILE A 246 -10.65 20.11 31.20
C ILE A 246 -9.37 20.01 32.02
N ILE A 247 -9.22 20.84 33.05
CA ILE A 247 -8.17 20.63 34.05
C ILE A 247 -8.56 19.39 34.85
N THR A 248 -7.67 18.40 34.91
CA THR A 248 -7.85 17.13 35.63
C THR A 248 -7.03 17.07 36.91
N GLU A 249 -6.04 17.95 37.05
CA GLU A 249 -5.25 18.10 38.29
C GLU A 249 -4.79 19.55 38.44
N LEU A 250 -4.98 20.12 39.63
CA LEU A 250 -4.34 21.36 40.07
C LEU A 250 -3.55 21.06 41.35
N SER A 251 -2.23 21.22 41.28
CA SER A 251 -1.32 20.94 42.39
C SER A 251 -0.47 22.17 42.67
N ALA A 252 -0.46 22.66 43.91
CA ALA A 252 0.41 23.75 44.34
C ALA A 252 1.41 23.28 45.40
N TYR A 253 2.68 23.63 45.20
CA TYR A 253 3.81 23.16 46.00
C TYR A 253 4.34 24.32 46.82
N PHE A 254 4.40 24.14 48.14
CA PHE A 254 4.78 25.16 49.10
C PHE A 254 5.93 24.70 49.99
N TYR A 255 6.60 25.65 50.61
CA TYR A 255 7.45 25.43 51.76
C TYR A 255 7.02 26.39 52.86
N ASP A 256 6.93 25.92 54.10
CA ASP A 256 6.44 26.71 55.23
C ASP A 256 7.20 26.35 56.50
N SER A 257 7.82 27.33 57.15
CA SER A 257 8.51 27.19 58.43
C SER A 257 7.62 27.51 59.64
N ASN A 258 6.41 28.04 59.47
CA ASN A 258 5.61 28.63 60.55
C ASN A 258 4.24 27.98 60.80
N ASN A 259 3.89 26.88 60.12
CA ASN A 259 2.57 26.22 60.20
C ASN A 259 1.41 27.05 59.61
N ASN A 260 1.71 27.94 58.66
CA ASN A 260 0.71 28.76 57.99
C ASN A 260 -0.07 27.95 56.95
N ASN A 261 -1.31 28.39 56.68
CA ASN A 261 -2.16 27.84 55.65
C ASN A 261 -2.05 28.62 54.35
N PHE A 262 -2.00 27.91 53.22
CA PHE A 262 -1.87 28.51 51.90
C PHE A 262 -3.08 28.20 51.04
N SER A 263 -3.42 29.13 50.16
CA SER A 263 -4.41 28.93 49.10
C SER A 263 -3.79 29.12 47.73
N CYS A 264 -4.24 28.32 46.78
CA CYS A 264 -4.04 28.53 45.35
C CYS A 264 -5.42 28.64 44.69
N THR A 265 -5.73 29.82 44.19
CA THR A 265 -7.03 30.16 43.61
C THR A 265 -6.88 30.39 42.12
N PHE A 266 -7.68 29.69 41.34
CA PHE A 266 -7.85 29.90 39.92
C PHE A 266 -8.91 30.97 39.67
N ASN A 267 -8.52 32.01 38.94
CA ASN A 267 -9.33 33.18 38.67
C ASN A 267 -9.51 33.36 37.17
N LEU A 268 -10.62 34.01 36.82
CA LEU A 268 -10.91 34.47 35.47
C LEU A 268 -11.08 35.99 35.48
N LYS A 269 -10.65 36.63 34.40
CA LYS A 269 -10.85 38.04 34.11
C LYS A 269 -11.41 38.18 32.71
N ASN A 270 -12.57 38.82 32.60
CA ASN A 270 -13.07 39.23 31.31
C ASN A 270 -12.18 40.37 30.79
N ILE A 271 -11.63 40.24 29.58
CA ILE A 271 -10.69 41.24 29.03
C ILE A 271 -11.43 42.53 28.65
N ASN A 272 -12.73 42.44 28.36
CA ASN A 272 -13.55 43.54 27.89
C ASN A 272 -14.29 44.28 29.02
N SER A 273 -14.14 43.83 30.27
CA SER A 273 -14.74 44.50 31.43
C SER A 273 -13.82 44.40 32.65
N ASN A 274 -14.12 45.14 33.72
CA ASN A 274 -13.38 45.02 34.98
C ASN A 274 -13.84 43.82 35.84
N PHE A 275 -14.53 42.85 35.24
CA PHE A 275 -15.03 41.67 35.95
C PHE A 275 -13.90 40.68 36.22
N ILE A 276 -13.70 40.36 37.50
CA ILE A 276 -12.79 39.33 37.98
C ILE A 276 -13.58 38.42 38.91
N SER A 277 -13.45 37.10 38.73
CA SER A 277 -14.05 36.11 39.64
C SER A 277 -13.08 34.97 39.91
N SER A 278 -13.04 34.51 41.15
CA SER A 278 -12.47 33.21 41.49
C SER A 278 -13.50 32.14 41.17
N PHE A 279 -13.07 30.99 40.64
CA PHE A 279 -13.99 29.88 40.34
C PHE A 279 -13.50 28.53 40.83
N TYR A 280 -12.25 28.45 41.31
CA TYR A 280 -11.74 27.27 41.96
C TYR A 280 -10.63 27.63 42.96
N THR A 281 -10.66 27.06 44.17
CA THR A 281 -9.62 27.27 45.18
C THR A 281 -9.27 25.94 45.82
N ILE A 282 -7.96 25.70 45.97
CA ILE A 282 -7.43 24.67 46.85
C ILE A 282 -6.70 25.35 48.01
N SER A 283 -6.83 24.80 49.22
CA SER A 283 -6.19 25.35 50.41
C SER A 283 -5.72 24.24 51.35
N THR A 284 -4.73 24.53 52.18
CA THR A 284 -4.42 23.71 53.36
C THR A 284 -5.37 24.06 54.49
N ASP A 285 -5.56 23.11 55.41
CA ASP A 285 -6.24 23.32 56.68
C ASP A 285 -5.37 22.74 57.81
N ASN A 286 -5.16 23.50 58.88
CA ASN A 286 -4.38 23.12 60.08
C ASN A 286 -3.01 22.49 59.81
N SER A 287 -2.20 23.12 58.95
CA SER A 287 -1.02 22.48 58.38
C SER A 287 0.28 22.64 59.20
N THR A 288 1.14 21.62 59.21
CA THR A 288 2.44 21.59 59.93
C THR A 288 3.62 22.05 59.06
N SER A 289 4.70 22.55 59.66
CA SER A 289 5.86 23.12 58.96
C SER A 289 6.56 22.09 58.06
N GLY A 290 7.02 22.51 56.88
CA GLY A 290 7.81 21.74 55.94
C GLY A 290 7.41 21.97 54.48
N HIS A 291 7.82 21.04 53.60
CA HIS A 291 7.35 21.00 52.22
C HIS A 291 5.92 20.48 52.15
N LYS A 292 5.05 21.21 51.46
CA LYS A 292 3.62 20.88 51.32
C LYS A 292 3.23 20.78 49.86
N VAL A 293 2.32 19.87 49.56
CA VAL A 293 1.65 19.78 48.26
C VAL A 293 0.15 19.75 48.52
N ILE A 294 -0.56 20.68 47.91
CA ILE A 294 -2.02 20.67 47.89
C ILE A 294 -2.43 20.28 46.49
N THR A 295 -3.16 19.18 46.35
CA THR A 295 -3.61 18.66 45.07
C THR A 295 -5.12 18.52 45.06
N SER A 296 -5.75 18.97 43.97
CA SER A 296 -7.10 18.58 43.63
C SER A 296 -7.14 17.88 42.29
N THR A 297 -7.92 16.80 42.22
CA THR A 297 -8.24 16.06 41.00
C THR A 297 -9.70 16.29 40.56
N THR A 298 -10.33 17.35 41.07
CA THR A 298 -11.68 17.73 40.63
C THR A 298 -11.58 18.30 39.22
N ASN A 299 -12.41 17.83 38.30
CA ASN A 299 -12.42 18.33 36.93
C ASN A 299 -12.90 19.78 36.87
N ILE A 300 -12.09 20.66 36.27
CA ILE A 300 -12.43 22.08 36.11
C ILE A 300 -12.53 22.40 34.61
N GLN A 301 -13.71 22.85 34.18
CA GLN A 301 -14.00 23.17 32.79
C GLN A 301 -13.58 24.60 32.43
N ILE A 302 -12.84 24.75 31.33
CA ILE A 302 -12.51 26.06 30.76
C ILE A 302 -13.58 26.42 29.71
N THR A 303 -14.60 27.16 30.15
CA THR A 303 -15.83 27.38 29.34
C THR A 303 -15.83 28.69 28.53
N SER A 304 -14.84 29.55 28.72
CA SER A 304 -14.82 30.90 28.13
C SER A 304 -13.45 31.28 27.59
N ASN A 305 -13.40 32.27 26.71
CA ASN A 305 -12.18 32.88 26.20
C ASN A 305 -11.61 33.98 27.13
N PHE A 306 -11.93 33.94 28.43
CA PHE A 306 -11.42 34.89 29.41
C PHE A 306 -9.93 34.69 29.68
N ALA A 307 -9.28 35.73 30.23
CA ALA A 307 -7.93 35.59 30.74
C ALA A 307 -7.97 34.85 32.07
N TYR A 308 -7.17 33.80 32.19
CA TYR A 308 -7.08 33.00 33.41
C TYR A 308 -5.78 33.30 34.15
N PHE A 309 -5.84 33.30 35.47
CA PHE A 309 -4.64 33.48 36.29
C PHE A 309 -4.79 32.81 37.64
N LEU A 310 -3.67 32.34 38.18
CA LEU A 310 -3.57 31.82 39.52
C LEU A 310 -3.26 32.96 40.47
N THR A 311 -3.88 32.91 41.64
CA THR A 311 -3.53 33.73 42.79
C THR A 311 -3.14 32.82 43.93
N VAL A 312 -1.98 33.05 44.53
CA VAL A 312 -1.48 32.31 45.68
C VAL A 312 -1.31 33.25 46.86
N LYS A 313 -1.82 32.84 48.03
CA LYS A 313 -1.77 33.64 49.27
C LYS A 313 -1.53 32.76 50.49
N ASP A 314 -0.85 33.34 51.47
CA ASP A 314 -0.93 32.91 52.87
C ASP A 314 -2.29 33.36 53.42
N ILE A 315 -3.04 32.42 54.00
CA ILE A 315 -4.40 32.64 54.51
C ILE A 315 -4.35 33.28 55.90
N ASP A 316 -3.31 32.97 56.70
CA ASP A 316 -3.23 33.35 58.10
C ASP A 316 -2.58 34.74 58.26
N GLU A 317 -1.55 35.03 57.46
CA GLU A 317 -0.85 36.32 57.50
C GLU A 317 -1.29 37.28 56.38
N GLY A 318 -2.08 36.80 55.41
CA GLY A 318 -2.51 37.58 54.23
C GLY A 318 -1.43 37.77 53.17
N ASP A 319 -0.15 37.67 53.55
CA ASP A 319 1.03 37.84 52.71
C ASP A 319 1.96 36.63 52.80
N VAL A 320 2.54 36.21 51.68
CA VAL A 320 3.55 35.14 51.66
C VAL A 320 4.89 35.72 52.11
N THR A 321 5.21 35.64 53.41
CA THR A 321 6.43 36.23 54.01
C THR A 321 7.18 35.25 54.93
N GLY A 322 8.35 35.64 55.46
CA GLY A 322 9.23 34.73 56.22
C GLY A 322 9.88 33.70 55.29
N PHE A 323 10.46 32.60 55.76
CA PHE A 323 10.96 31.55 54.84
C PHE A 323 9.81 30.75 54.19
N ASN A 324 8.55 31.22 54.23
CA ASN A 324 7.35 30.53 53.77
C ASN A 324 6.94 31.00 52.37
N GLY A 325 6.79 30.08 51.40
CA GLY A 325 6.22 30.47 50.12
C GLY A 325 6.09 29.39 49.07
N LEU A 326 5.73 29.84 47.87
CA LEU A 326 5.42 28.99 46.74
C LEU A 326 6.71 28.46 46.09
N LYS A 327 6.74 27.17 45.74
CA LYS A 327 7.76 26.53 44.88
C LYS A 327 7.29 26.39 43.43
N GLY A 328 5.98 26.19 43.21
CA GLY A 328 5.38 26.19 41.89
C GLY A 328 3.95 25.65 41.87
N VAL A 329 3.30 25.70 40.71
CA VAL A 329 1.96 25.17 40.48
C VAL A 329 1.93 24.31 39.22
N LYS A 330 1.45 23.08 39.36
CA LYS A 330 1.23 22.12 38.26
C LYS A 330 -0.24 22.09 37.90
N ILE A 331 -0.51 22.11 36.60
CA ILE A 331 -1.84 21.94 36.02
C ILE A 331 -1.76 20.78 35.04
N LYS A 332 -2.52 19.71 35.25
CA LYS A 332 -2.78 18.71 34.20
C LYS A 332 -4.11 19.03 33.56
N TYR A 333 -4.16 18.97 32.24
CA TYR A 333 -5.39 19.22 31.51
C TYR A 333 -5.48 18.36 30.26
N ILE A 334 -6.70 18.20 29.78
CA ILE A 334 -7.04 17.53 28.54
C ILE A 334 -7.58 18.60 27.58
N GLU A 335 -7.09 18.59 26.34
CA GLU A 335 -7.69 19.36 25.24
C GLU A 335 -8.69 18.46 24.52
N ASN A 336 -9.89 18.99 24.29
CA ASN A 336 -10.88 18.42 23.39
C ASN A 336 -10.67 18.94 21.97
#